data_AF-A0A318THN8-F1
#
_entry.id   AF-A0A318THN8-F1
#
_cell.length_a   1.000
_cell.length_b   1.000
_cell.length_c   1.000
_cell.angle_alpha   90.00
_cell.angle_beta   90.00
_cell.angle_gamma   90.00
#
_symmetry.space_group_name_H-M   'P 1'
#
loop_
_entity.id
_entity.type
_entity.pdbx_description
1 polymer ?
#
loop_
_entity_poly.entity_id
_entity_poly.type
_entity_poly.pdbx_seq_one_letter_code
_entity_poly.pdbx_strand_id
1 'polypeptide(L)'
;MISLRRRSRLVPAAAALLASLAAAPAAADFRLCNNTSSRVGIALGYKDADGWTTEGWWNVSSRSCETLLRGTLVARYYYIYALDYDRGGEWSGQAFMCSRDKEFTIKGTENCLARGFDRTGFFEVDTGDQRAWTVQLTESSEQNPQRMPGMPGTPGGGLPGLPNSQGGTPPGASGLSPGGTPGSKP
;
A
#
# COMPACT_ATOMS: atom_id res chain seq x y z
N MET A 1 -73.03 22.61 -49.24
CA MET A 1 -71.63 22.16 -49.41
C MET A 1 -70.70 23.33 -49.11
N ILE A 2 -69.50 23.02 -48.60
CA ILE A 2 -68.32 23.86 -48.37
C ILE A 2 -68.19 24.43 -46.93
N SER A 3 -67.24 23.81 -46.23
CA SER A 3 -66.76 24.10 -44.90
C SER A 3 -65.66 25.16 -44.95
N LEU A 4 -65.61 26.09 -43.99
CA LEU A 4 -64.34 26.70 -43.58
C LEU A 4 -64.15 26.57 -42.07
N ARG A 5 -63.34 25.57 -41.71
CA ARG A 5 -62.88 25.29 -40.36
C ARG A 5 -61.97 26.43 -39.87
N ARG A 6 -62.28 26.94 -38.67
CA ARG A 6 -61.38 27.74 -37.82
C ARG A 6 -60.03 27.04 -37.74
N ARG A 7 -58.96 27.72 -38.19
CA ARG A 7 -57.59 27.35 -37.84
C ARG A 7 -57.09 28.33 -36.78
N SER A 8 -57.54 28.12 -35.53
CA SER A 8 -56.85 28.68 -34.37
C SER A 8 -55.44 28.10 -34.37
N ARG A 9 -54.44 28.92 -34.72
CA ARG A 9 -53.03 28.57 -34.57
C ARG A 9 -52.69 28.63 -33.08
N LEU A 10 -52.82 27.49 -32.40
CA LEU A 10 -52.18 27.29 -31.10
C LEU A 10 -50.69 27.10 -31.37
N VAL A 11 -49.89 28.12 -31.06
CA VAL A 11 -48.44 28.01 -30.97
C VAL A 11 -48.14 27.35 -29.61
N PRO A 12 -47.58 26.14 -29.55
CA PRO A 12 -47.10 25.62 -28.29
C PRO A 12 -45.77 26.33 -27.99
N ALA A 13 -45.80 27.28 -27.07
CA ALA A 13 -44.59 27.80 -26.44
C ALA A 13 -44.04 26.71 -25.50
N ALA A 14 -43.43 25.68 -26.08
CA ALA A 14 -42.62 24.71 -25.34
C ALA A 14 -41.29 25.40 -24.98
N ALA A 15 -41.29 26.11 -23.86
CA ALA A 15 -40.07 26.60 -23.23
C ALA A 15 -39.25 25.38 -22.78
N ALA A 16 -38.29 24.97 -23.60
CA ALA A 16 -37.30 23.99 -23.23
C ALA A 16 -36.38 24.61 -22.16
N LEU A 17 -36.69 24.39 -20.88
CA LEU A 17 -35.72 24.55 -19.80
C LEU A 17 -34.65 23.46 -19.97
N LEU A 18 -33.62 23.77 -20.74
CA LEU A 18 -32.34 23.06 -20.73
C LEU A 18 -31.65 23.37 -19.40
N ALA A 19 -31.99 22.59 -18.36
CA ALA A 19 -31.21 22.56 -17.13
C ALA A 19 -29.81 22.03 -17.48
N SER A 20 -28.84 22.92 -17.56
CA SER A 20 -27.43 22.61 -17.64
C SER A 20 -27.00 21.95 -16.32
N LEU A 21 -27.07 20.62 -16.25
CA LEU A 21 -26.36 19.85 -15.23
C LEU A 21 -24.87 20.05 -15.47
N ALA A 22 -24.25 20.97 -14.74
CA ALA A 22 -22.80 21.07 -14.67
C ALA A 22 -22.30 19.75 -14.05
N ALA A 23 -21.72 18.88 -14.89
CA ALA A 23 -21.03 17.70 -14.42
C ALA A 23 -19.86 18.18 -13.55
N ALA A 24 -19.95 17.95 -12.24
CA ALA A 24 -18.83 18.20 -11.35
C ALA A 24 -17.64 17.35 -11.84
N PRO A 25 -16.42 17.90 -11.87
CA PRO A 25 -15.25 17.11 -12.26
C PRO A 25 -15.16 15.92 -11.32
N ALA A 26 -15.20 14.70 -11.87
CA ALA A 26 -14.93 13.51 -11.10
C ALA A 26 -13.46 13.58 -10.68
N ALA A 27 -13.21 13.91 -9.41
CA ALA A 27 -11.88 13.95 -8.84
C ALA A 27 -11.32 12.52 -8.83
N ALA A 28 -10.34 12.28 -9.70
CA ALA A 28 -9.60 11.05 -9.75
C ALA A 28 -8.35 11.29 -8.92
N ASP A 29 -8.31 10.80 -7.67
CA ASP A 29 -7.23 11.08 -6.73
C ASP A 29 -6.79 9.78 -6.02
N PHE A 30 -5.55 9.76 -5.51
CA PHE A 30 -5.09 8.78 -4.55
C PHE A 30 -5.30 9.31 -3.13
N ARG A 31 -6.21 8.66 -2.38
CA ARG A 31 -6.56 9.08 -1.02
C ARG A 31 -6.19 8.02 0.00
N LEU A 32 -5.94 8.46 1.23
CA LEU A 32 -5.76 7.58 2.37
C LEU A 32 -6.67 8.03 3.50
N CYS A 33 -7.46 7.08 4.01
CA CYS A 33 -8.31 7.24 5.17
C CYS A 33 -7.66 6.56 6.38
N ASN A 34 -7.32 7.36 7.39
CA ASN A 34 -6.83 6.88 8.67
C ASN A 34 -8.02 6.49 9.56
N ASN A 35 -8.32 5.20 9.63
CA ASN A 35 -9.36 4.66 10.52
C ASN A 35 -8.82 4.27 11.90
N THR A 36 -7.58 4.59 12.22
CA THR A 36 -7.04 4.37 13.56
C THR A 36 -7.51 5.47 14.52
N SER A 37 -7.25 5.29 15.82
CA SER A 37 -7.45 6.34 16.81
C SER A 37 -6.29 7.33 16.91
N SER A 38 -5.15 7.05 16.28
CA SER A 38 -3.92 7.86 16.36
C SER A 38 -3.77 8.78 15.15
N ARG A 39 -2.91 9.78 15.28
CA ARG A 39 -2.36 10.52 14.13
C ARG A 39 -1.30 9.68 13.45
N VAL A 40 -1.31 9.71 12.12
CA VAL A 40 -0.42 8.91 11.29
C VAL A 40 0.37 9.78 10.33
N GLY A 41 1.67 9.57 10.29
CA GLY A 41 2.56 10.11 9.25
C GLY A 41 2.61 9.16 8.06
N ILE A 42 2.45 9.68 6.85
CA ILE A 42 2.46 8.88 5.61
C ILE A 42 3.61 9.31 4.71
N ALA A 43 4.27 8.33 4.10
CA ALA A 43 5.10 8.48 2.91
C ALA A 43 4.54 7.64 1.76
N LEU A 44 4.64 8.15 0.54
CA LEU A 44 4.10 7.55 -0.68
C LEU A 44 5.24 7.36 -1.69
N GLY A 45 5.35 6.16 -2.24
CA GLY A 45 6.20 5.82 -3.37
C GLY A 45 5.36 5.47 -4.60
N TYR A 46 5.76 5.96 -5.76
CA TYR A 46 5.09 5.65 -7.03
C TYR A 46 6.08 5.69 -8.18
N LYS A 47 5.69 5.09 -9.30
CA LYS A 47 6.45 5.12 -10.54
C LYS A 47 5.67 5.87 -11.61
N ASP A 48 6.27 6.90 -12.16
CA ASP A 48 5.72 7.69 -13.27
C ASP A 48 6.60 7.53 -14.53
N ALA A 49 6.39 8.39 -15.53
CA ALA A 49 7.15 8.39 -16.77
C ALA A 49 8.64 8.75 -16.58
N ASP A 50 8.97 9.53 -15.55
CA ASP A 50 10.32 9.97 -15.22
C ASP A 50 11.04 8.97 -14.30
N GLY A 51 10.30 8.01 -13.73
CA GLY A 51 10.82 6.89 -12.97
C GLY A 51 10.22 6.79 -11.57
N TRP A 52 11.01 6.27 -10.64
CA TRP A 52 10.57 6.13 -9.25
C TRP A 52 10.66 7.44 -8.49
N THR A 53 9.61 7.74 -7.73
CA THR A 53 9.53 8.90 -6.85
C THR A 53 9.02 8.45 -5.48
N THR A 54 9.62 8.96 -4.42
CA THR A 54 9.07 8.88 -3.06
C THR A 54 8.87 10.26 -2.46
N GLU A 55 7.75 10.43 -1.77
CA GLU A 55 7.33 11.67 -1.14
C GLU A 55 6.84 11.42 0.28
N GLY A 56 6.92 12.42 1.13
CA GLY A 56 6.46 12.40 2.51
C GLY A 56 6.79 13.75 3.16
N TRP A 57 6.27 14.14 4.32
CA TRP A 57 5.34 13.41 5.17
C TRP A 57 3.99 14.08 5.16
N TRP A 58 2.94 13.32 4.84
CA TRP A 58 1.57 13.78 5.13
C TRP A 58 1.23 13.44 6.58
N ASN A 59 0.63 14.39 7.29
CA ASN A 59 0.14 14.16 8.63
C ASN A 59 -1.39 14.01 8.59
N VAL A 60 -1.86 12.78 8.80
CA VAL A 60 -3.28 12.43 8.72
C VAL A 60 -3.83 12.25 10.12
N SER A 61 -4.81 13.08 10.47
CA SER A 61 -5.47 13.00 11.78
C SER A 61 -6.25 11.70 11.94
N SER A 62 -6.50 11.34 13.20
CA SER A 62 -7.39 10.23 13.57
C SER A 62 -8.74 10.36 12.89
N ARG A 63 -9.29 9.25 12.37
CA ARG A 63 -10.61 9.18 11.70
C ARG A 63 -10.80 10.19 10.56
N SER A 64 -9.74 10.52 9.84
CA SER A 64 -9.77 11.49 8.73
C SER A 64 -9.18 10.91 7.44
N CYS A 65 -9.50 11.52 6.30
CA CYS A 65 -8.97 11.12 5.01
C CYS A 65 -8.25 12.28 4.32
N GLU A 66 -7.05 12.01 3.81
CA GLU A 66 -6.23 12.98 3.09
C GLU A 66 -6.00 12.55 1.64
N THR A 67 -5.73 13.50 0.76
CA THR A 67 -5.35 13.24 -0.63
C THR A 67 -3.84 13.29 -0.76
N LEU A 68 -3.22 12.15 -1.05
CA LEU A 68 -1.77 12.04 -1.15
C LEU A 68 -1.26 12.40 -2.55
N LEU A 69 -1.98 11.97 -3.58
CA LEU A 69 -1.68 12.32 -4.97
C LEU A 69 -2.96 12.81 -5.66
N ARG A 70 -2.87 13.96 -6.32
CA ARG A 70 -3.99 14.55 -7.07
C ARG A 70 -3.94 14.14 -8.53
N GLY A 71 -5.11 13.94 -9.11
CA GLY A 71 -5.24 13.64 -10.53
C GLY A 71 -5.16 12.14 -10.85
N THR A 72 -5.44 11.84 -12.12
CA THR A 72 -5.64 10.47 -12.58
C THR A 72 -4.41 9.61 -12.32
N LEU A 73 -4.63 8.48 -11.65
CA LEU A 73 -3.59 7.49 -11.40
C LEU A 73 -3.10 6.88 -12.72
N VAL A 74 -1.80 6.96 -12.95
CA VAL A 74 -1.13 6.45 -14.16
C VAL A 74 -0.46 5.09 -13.93
N ALA A 75 -0.17 4.76 -12.68
CA ALA A 75 0.38 3.47 -12.26
C ALA A 75 -0.71 2.59 -11.64
N ARG A 76 -0.49 1.27 -11.70
CA ARG A 76 -1.31 0.28 -11.00
C ARG A 76 -0.90 0.11 -9.53
N TYR A 77 0.40 0.14 -9.26
CA TYR A 77 0.96 -0.10 -7.93
C TYR A 77 1.45 1.20 -7.32
N TYR A 78 1.04 1.43 -6.07
CA TYR A 78 1.53 2.51 -5.21
C TYR A 78 2.07 1.89 -3.93
N TYR A 79 3.05 2.56 -3.32
CA TYR A 79 3.78 2.04 -2.18
C TYR A 79 3.62 3.00 -1.02
N ILE A 80 3.27 2.49 0.15
CA ILE A 80 2.99 3.35 1.31
C ILE A 80 3.86 2.92 2.48
N TYR A 81 4.37 3.89 3.20
CA TYR A 81 4.94 3.71 4.53
C TYR A 81 4.19 4.62 5.49
N ALA A 82 3.85 4.11 6.67
CA ALA A 82 3.13 4.90 7.65
C ALA A 82 3.69 4.71 9.07
N LEU A 83 3.59 5.77 9.88
CA LEU A 83 4.05 5.81 11.27
C LEU A 83 2.92 6.23 12.20
N ASP A 84 2.64 5.47 13.25
CA ASP A 84 1.71 5.87 14.32
C ASP A 84 2.45 6.83 15.28
N TYR A 85 2.10 8.11 15.25
CA TYR A 85 2.80 9.13 16.05
C TYR A 85 2.43 9.13 17.54
N ASP A 86 1.29 8.53 17.91
CA ASP A 86 0.79 8.62 19.28
C ASP A 86 1.10 7.35 20.08
N ARG A 87 0.95 6.17 19.49
CA ARG A 87 1.25 4.88 20.14
C ARG A 87 2.59 4.28 19.73
N GLY A 88 3.19 4.79 18.67
CA GLY A 88 4.33 4.14 18.02
C GLY A 88 3.91 2.94 17.19
N GLY A 89 4.86 2.45 16.38
CA GLY A 89 4.62 1.41 15.39
C GLY A 89 4.54 1.96 13.97
N GLU A 90 4.59 1.04 13.01
CA GLU A 90 4.66 1.38 11.60
C GLU A 90 3.83 0.41 10.76
N TRP A 91 3.43 0.89 9.58
CA TRP A 91 2.98 0.06 8.49
C TRP A 91 4.08 0.05 7.45
N SER A 92 4.81 -1.06 7.41
CA SER A 92 5.94 -1.27 6.51
C SER A 92 5.71 -2.49 5.63
N GLY A 93 6.51 -2.60 4.58
CA GLY A 93 6.48 -3.72 3.65
C GLY A 93 7.87 -4.04 3.09
N GLN A 94 7.91 -4.82 2.01
CA GLN A 94 9.16 -5.35 1.46
C GLN A 94 9.70 -4.51 0.29
N ALA A 95 8.98 -3.47 -0.16
CA ALA A 95 9.42 -2.60 -1.23
C ALA A 95 10.33 -1.49 -0.67
N PHE A 96 11.64 -1.70 -0.74
CA PHE A 96 12.60 -0.73 -0.19
C PHE A 96 12.76 0.49 -1.09
N MET A 97 12.57 1.67 -0.51
CA MET A 97 12.72 2.96 -1.19
C MET A 97 13.41 3.98 -0.27
N CYS A 98 13.79 5.14 -0.83
CA CYS A 98 14.46 6.17 -0.07
C CYS A 98 13.47 7.05 0.70
N SER A 99 13.79 7.40 1.94
CA SER A 99 13.00 8.30 2.80
C SER A 99 13.90 9.21 3.64
N ARG A 100 13.30 10.15 4.39
CA ARG A 100 14.00 11.05 5.33
C ARG A 100 13.09 11.44 6.49
N ASP A 101 13.65 11.99 7.56
CA ASP A 101 12.91 12.43 8.75
C ASP A 101 11.97 13.63 8.55
N LYS A 102 12.32 14.54 7.64
CA LYS A 102 11.53 15.75 7.32
C LYS A 102 10.81 15.59 6.01
N GLU A 103 9.88 16.50 5.69
CA GLU A 103 9.22 16.56 4.37
C GLU A 103 10.24 16.49 3.23
N PHE A 104 9.94 15.66 2.22
CA PHE A 104 10.84 15.23 1.18
C PHE A 104 10.10 14.85 -0.11
N THR A 105 10.83 15.00 -1.21
CA THR A 105 10.56 14.39 -2.51
C THR A 105 11.88 13.88 -3.05
N ILE A 106 11.99 12.58 -3.32
CA ILE A 106 13.22 11.91 -3.75
C ILE A 106 12.95 11.14 -5.03
N LYS A 107 13.77 11.37 -6.05
CA LYS A 107 13.77 10.59 -7.29
C LYS A 107 14.76 9.42 -7.16
N GLY A 108 14.38 8.25 -7.68
CA GLY A 108 15.16 7.01 -7.62
C GLY A 108 15.09 6.30 -6.27
N THR A 109 15.28 4.98 -6.28
CA THR A 109 15.22 4.10 -5.09
C THR A 109 16.57 3.46 -4.76
N GLU A 110 17.60 3.75 -5.57
CA GLU A 110 18.94 3.23 -5.45
C GLU A 110 19.83 4.07 -4.53
N ASN A 111 20.80 3.41 -3.90
CA ASN A 111 21.88 4.02 -3.12
C ASN A 111 21.41 5.01 -2.04
N CYS A 112 20.23 4.81 -1.42
CA CYS A 112 19.64 5.76 -0.46
C CYS A 112 20.63 6.21 0.61
N LEU A 113 21.29 5.26 1.29
CA LEU A 113 22.26 5.56 2.36
C LEU A 113 23.46 6.38 1.86
N ALA A 114 24.01 6.04 0.69
CA ALA A 114 25.14 6.77 0.11
C ALA A 114 24.75 8.19 -0.35
N ARG A 115 23.47 8.43 -0.62
CA ARG A 115 22.88 9.72 -0.96
C ARG A 115 22.43 10.51 0.28
N GLY A 116 22.59 9.96 1.48
CA GLY A 116 22.20 10.59 2.75
C GLY A 116 20.71 10.47 3.07
N PHE A 117 20.04 9.44 2.54
CA PHE A 117 18.64 9.09 2.80
C PHE A 117 18.55 7.76 3.55
N ASP A 118 17.43 7.55 4.22
CA ASP A 118 17.13 6.27 4.85
C ASP A 118 16.60 5.27 3.83
N ARG A 119 16.75 3.98 4.14
CA ARG A 119 16.22 2.88 3.34
C ARG A 119 15.03 2.27 4.08
N THR A 120 13.83 2.61 3.65
CA THR A 120 12.57 2.24 4.32
C THR A 120 11.77 1.26 3.49
N GLY A 121 11.13 0.28 4.14
CA GLY A 121 10.28 -0.71 3.49
C GLY A 121 8.83 -0.24 3.40
N PHE A 122 8.33 -0.05 2.18
CA PHE A 122 6.95 0.34 1.90
C PHE A 122 6.10 -0.90 1.61
N PHE A 123 4.83 -0.86 2.00
CA PHE A 123 3.84 -1.88 1.61
C PHE A 123 3.20 -1.52 0.28
N GLU A 124 2.96 -2.53 -0.54
CA GLU A 124 2.39 -2.36 -1.88
C GLU A 124 0.86 -2.30 -1.82
N VAL A 125 0.30 -1.39 -2.59
CA VAL A 125 -1.13 -1.20 -2.83
C VAL A 125 -1.40 -1.43 -4.31
N ASP A 126 -2.11 -2.51 -4.63
CA ASP A 126 -2.62 -2.77 -5.98
C ASP A 126 -3.95 -2.03 -6.17
N THR A 127 -3.96 -1.05 -7.07
CA THR A 127 -5.17 -0.29 -7.41
C THR A 127 -6.01 -0.94 -8.51
N GLY A 128 -5.53 -2.04 -9.12
CA GLY A 128 -6.24 -2.73 -10.20
C GLY A 128 -6.48 -1.87 -11.44
N ASP A 129 -5.52 -1.01 -11.78
CA ASP A 129 -5.58 -0.06 -12.91
C ASP A 129 -6.71 0.99 -12.80
N GLN A 130 -7.21 1.23 -11.58
CA GLN A 130 -8.21 2.25 -11.31
C GLN A 130 -7.61 3.65 -11.39
N ARG A 131 -8.37 4.59 -11.96
CA ARG A 131 -7.97 6.00 -12.11
C ARG A 131 -7.99 6.78 -10.79
N ALA A 132 -8.65 6.26 -9.77
CA ALA A 132 -8.78 6.83 -8.44
C ALA A 132 -8.80 5.68 -7.43
N TRP A 133 -8.18 5.88 -6.27
CA TRP A 133 -8.11 4.82 -5.26
C TRP A 133 -8.12 5.42 -3.86
N THR A 134 -8.70 4.69 -2.90
CA THR A 134 -8.67 5.08 -1.48
C THR A 134 -8.17 3.92 -0.63
N VAL A 135 -7.06 4.13 0.05
CA VAL A 135 -6.50 3.19 1.03
C VAL A 135 -7.18 3.40 2.37
N GLN A 136 -7.59 2.31 3.01
CA GLN A 136 -8.14 2.31 4.37
C GLN A 136 -7.06 1.80 5.32
N LEU A 137 -6.52 2.69 6.16
CA LEU A 137 -5.50 2.33 7.14
C LEU A 137 -6.17 1.96 8.46
N THR A 138 -5.93 0.74 8.92
CA THR A 138 -6.37 0.23 10.24
C THR A 138 -5.15 -0.04 11.11
N GLU A 139 -5.32 -0.49 12.36
CA GLU A 139 -4.23 -0.62 13.32
C GLU A 139 -3.11 -1.54 12.82
N SER A 140 -1.86 -1.15 13.08
CA SER A 140 -0.65 -1.83 12.57
C SER A 140 -0.49 -3.27 13.07
N SER A 141 -1.01 -3.59 14.26
CA SER A 141 -1.04 -4.97 14.78
C SER A 141 -1.89 -5.94 13.95
N GLU A 142 -2.73 -5.44 13.04
CA GLU A 142 -3.50 -6.28 12.11
C GLU A 142 -2.79 -6.52 10.78
N GLN A 143 -1.72 -5.77 10.49
CA GLN A 143 -1.00 -5.79 9.22
C GLN A 143 0.45 -6.26 9.43
N ASN A 144 0.69 -7.58 9.60
CA ASN A 144 1.84 -8.39 9.09
C ASN A 144 2.14 -9.66 9.95
N PRO A 145 2.73 -10.79 9.44
CA PRO A 145 2.88 -11.29 8.06
C PRO A 145 2.15 -12.63 7.83
N GLN A 146 1.90 -12.99 6.56
CA GLN A 146 1.49 -14.34 6.15
C GLN A 146 0.18 -14.85 6.79
N ARG A 147 -0.96 -14.57 6.13
CA ARG A 147 -1.88 -15.69 5.92
C ARG A 147 -1.14 -16.68 5.04
N MET A 148 -0.35 -17.57 5.64
CA MET A 148 -0.22 -18.91 5.10
C MET A 148 -1.65 -19.44 5.05
N PRO A 149 -2.24 -19.70 3.86
CA PRO A 149 -3.51 -20.39 3.80
C PRO A 149 -3.33 -21.71 4.55
N GLY A 150 -4.20 -21.95 5.52
CA GLY A 150 -4.07 -23.05 6.46
C GLY A 150 -3.73 -24.37 5.76
N MET A 151 -2.72 -25.06 6.28
CA MET A 151 -2.67 -26.51 6.14
C MET A 151 -3.92 -27.07 6.82
N PRO A 152 -4.81 -27.78 6.10
CA PRO A 152 -5.85 -28.55 6.74
C PRO A 152 -5.17 -29.61 7.61
N GLY A 153 -5.51 -29.64 8.90
CA GLY A 153 -5.04 -30.68 9.80
C GLY A 153 -5.31 -32.05 9.20
N THR A 154 -4.25 -32.84 9.00
CA THR A 154 -4.36 -34.25 8.64
C THR A 154 -5.02 -34.99 9.81
N PRO A 155 -6.21 -35.60 9.62
CA PRO A 155 -6.79 -36.46 10.64
C PRO A 155 -5.94 -37.72 10.77
N GLY A 156 -5.63 -38.08 12.02
CA GLY A 156 -4.94 -39.31 12.33
C GLY A 156 -5.65 -40.53 11.76
N GLY A 157 -4.90 -41.34 11.01
CA GLY A 157 -5.25 -42.69 10.60
C GLY A 157 -4.00 -43.55 10.73
N GLY A 158 -4.01 -44.47 11.67
CA GLY A 158 -2.84 -45.28 12.01
C GLY A 158 -2.44 -46.28 10.93
N LEU A 159 -1.14 -46.57 10.88
CA LEU A 159 -0.59 -47.79 10.29
C LEU A 159 0.33 -48.45 11.34
N PRO A 160 0.06 -49.69 11.79
CA PRO A 160 0.91 -50.38 12.74
C PRO A 160 2.15 -51.01 12.07
N GLY A 161 3.31 -50.79 12.69
CA GLY A 161 4.32 -51.84 12.86
C GLY A 161 5.47 -51.88 11.86
N LEU A 162 6.64 -51.38 12.29
CA LEU A 162 7.93 -52.07 12.11
C LEU A 162 8.87 -51.66 13.26
N PRO A 163 9.45 -52.60 14.03
CA PRO A 163 10.37 -52.30 15.12
C PRO A 163 11.77 -52.04 14.55
N ASN A 164 12.34 -50.85 14.80
CA ASN A 164 13.75 -50.61 14.51
C ASN A 164 14.59 -50.90 15.76
N SER A 165 15.40 -51.94 15.63
CA SER A 165 16.33 -52.46 16.62
C SER A 165 17.55 -51.56 16.82
N GLN A 166 18.06 -51.60 18.04
CA GLN A 166 19.24 -50.94 18.58
C GLN A 166 20.55 -51.25 17.83
N GLY A 167 21.52 -50.34 17.96
CA GLY A 167 22.91 -50.71 18.24
C GLY A 167 23.95 -50.34 17.19
N GLY A 168 24.89 -49.47 17.56
CA GLY A 168 26.15 -49.27 16.81
C GLY A 168 26.91 -48.01 17.19
N THR A 169 27.74 -48.08 18.25
CA THR A 169 28.77 -47.10 18.64
C THR A 169 30.10 -47.30 17.87
N PRO A 170 31.10 -46.38 17.98
CA PRO A 170 32.02 -45.95 16.91
C PRO A 170 33.43 -46.59 16.97
N PRO A 171 34.39 -46.14 16.12
CA PRO A 171 35.37 -45.09 16.48
C PRO A 171 35.73 -44.20 15.26
N GLY A 172 36.46 -43.08 15.28
CA GLY A 172 37.36 -42.39 16.21
C GLY A 172 38.28 -41.47 15.38
N ALA A 173 39.03 -40.59 16.06
CA ALA A 173 40.05 -39.64 15.58
C ALA A 173 39.56 -38.32 14.95
N SER A 174 40.18 -37.16 15.10
CA SER A 174 41.18 -36.54 15.99
C SER A 174 41.49 -35.21 15.30
N GLY A 175 41.47 -34.06 15.98
CA GLY A 175 41.92 -32.81 15.37
C GLY A 175 41.63 -31.55 16.19
N LEU A 176 42.66 -31.08 16.89
CA LEU A 176 42.68 -29.93 17.78
C LEU A 176 42.93 -28.58 17.06
N SER A 177 42.18 -27.55 17.50
CA SER A 177 42.61 -26.16 17.85
C SER A 177 43.09 -25.15 16.75
N PRO A 178 43.36 -23.85 17.07
CA PRO A 178 42.40 -22.80 17.46
C PRO A 178 42.67 -21.39 16.82
N GLY A 179 41.76 -20.42 17.01
CA GLY A 179 42.11 -19.00 17.27
C GLY A 179 41.97 -17.95 16.15
N GLY A 180 41.20 -16.89 16.42
CA GLY A 180 41.18 -15.63 15.64
C GLY A 180 40.29 -14.55 16.28
N THR A 181 40.89 -13.47 16.78
CA THR A 181 40.34 -12.33 17.53
C THR A 181 39.53 -11.31 16.69
N PRO A 182 38.69 -10.45 17.29
CA PRO A 182 37.98 -9.37 16.59
C PRO A 182 38.80 -8.07 16.54
N GLY A 183 38.84 -7.42 15.38
CA GLY A 183 39.51 -6.12 15.16
C GLY A 183 38.54 -4.92 15.21
N SER A 184 38.93 -3.89 15.96
CA SER A 184 38.32 -2.56 15.99
C SER A 184 38.80 -1.70 14.81
N LYS A 185 37.92 -0.84 14.26
CA LYS A 185 38.23 0.10 13.17
C LYS A 185 38.39 1.54 13.71
N PRO A 186 39.31 2.35 13.16
CA PRO A 186 39.48 3.78 13.49
C PRO A 186 38.30 4.66 13.07
#